data_AF-A0A357ZG53-F1
#
_entry.id   AF-A0A357ZG53-F1
#
_cell.length_a   1.000
_cell.length_b   1.000
_cell.length_c   1.000
_cell.angle_alpha   90.00
_cell.angle_beta   90.00
_cell.angle_gamma   90.00
#
_symmetry.space_group_name_H-M   'P 1'
#
loop_
_entity.id
_entity.type
_entity.pdbx_description
1 polymer ?
#
loop_
_entity_poly.entity_id
_entity_poly.type
_entity_poly.pdbx_seq_one_letter_code
_entity_poly.pdbx_strand_id
1 'polypeptide(L)'
;AGDIPAARMIASSVTIVRGCSGGCSFCAITRHQGASVQSRSRASIVAECEKIAGQNDFRGTISDLGGPTANLYATSCGLDASTGGCRRHDCLYPKVCKNLRTNEDEFLELLRQVGSINGVRHVFISSGLRMELLRRTPRLLRDILDKHCPGVLKIAPEHTSDNVLRLMRKEKHEELRQLLTLCHAIGRELGKPARLSPYLLSAHPGATAADASKLADDMKRLGLTVAAFQDFTPTPGTIATAMYVTGLDRDSGQPIAVARQAAERMRQRKTLEELLPQKRRASRGQR
;
A
#
# COMPACT_ATOMS: atom_id res chain seq x y z
N ALA A 1 24.64 -1.59 -23.97
CA ALA A 1 24.43 -2.38 -22.74
C ALA A 1 23.35 -3.43 -23.02
N GLY A 2 23.43 -4.62 -22.41
CA GLY A 2 22.40 -5.66 -22.60
C GLY A 2 21.05 -5.27 -22.00
N ASP A 3 19.96 -5.86 -22.48
CA ASP A 3 18.62 -5.69 -21.90
C ASP A 3 18.60 -6.27 -20.47
N ILE A 4 18.50 -5.41 -19.46
CA ILE A 4 18.35 -5.80 -18.05
C ILE A 4 16.87 -5.65 -17.68
N PRO A 5 16.09 -6.75 -17.56
CA PRO A 5 14.64 -6.66 -17.33
C PRO A 5 14.26 -5.85 -16.08
N ALA A 6 15.06 -5.93 -15.02
CA ALA A 6 14.82 -5.18 -13.79
C ALA A 6 15.00 -3.67 -13.99
N ALA A 7 15.99 -3.24 -14.78
CA ALA A 7 16.22 -1.83 -15.09
C ALA A 7 15.04 -1.28 -15.93
N ARG A 8 14.57 -2.05 -16.91
CA ARG A 8 13.40 -1.67 -17.72
C ARG A 8 12.14 -1.48 -16.89
N MET A 9 11.94 -2.29 -15.85
CA MET A 9 10.77 -2.16 -14.96
C MET A 9 10.75 -0.83 -14.21
N ILE A 10 11.91 -0.29 -13.86
CA ILE A 10 12.03 0.91 -13.01
C ILE A 10 12.48 2.16 -13.79
N ALA A 11 12.77 2.05 -15.08
CA ALA A 11 13.37 3.11 -15.88
C ALA A 11 12.59 4.45 -15.85
N SER A 12 11.25 4.38 -15.80
CA SER A 12 10.38 5.55 -15.70
C SER A 12 9.63 5.66 -14.37
N SER A 13 10.13 4.99 -13.33
CA SER A 13 9.59 5.08 -11.96
C SER A 13 10.38 6.12 -11.17
N VAL A 14 9.69 7.09 -10.57
CA VAL A 14 10.30 8.18 -9.82
C VAL A 14 9.87 8.11 -8.36
N THR A 15 10.85 8.03 -7.46
CA THR A 15 10.58 8.09 -6.02
C THR A 15 10.26 9.54 -5.62
N ILE A 16 9.06 9.80 -5.08
CA ILE A 16 8.61 11.13 -4.62
C ILE A 16 8.65 11.28 -3.11
N VAL A 17 8.62 10.16 -2.37
CA VAL A 17 8.55 10.13 -0.91
C VAL A 17 9.39 8.99 -0.33
N ARG A 18 10.01 9.25 0.83
CA ARG A 18 10.73 8.26 1.65
C ARG A 18 10.21 8.29 3.09
N GLY A 19 10.45 7.19 3.80
CA GLY A 19 9.93 6.99 5.14
C GLY A 19 8.44 6.64 5.13
N CYS A 20 7.94 6.16 6.26
CA CYS A 20 6.53 5.84 6.43
C CYS A 20 6.12 6.01 7.88
N SER A 21 5.09 6.81 8.15
CA SER A 21 4.57 7.06 9.50
C SER A 21 3.50 6.04 9.93
N GLY A 22 3.38 4.92 9.19
CA GLY A 22 2.33 3.93 9.36
C GLY A 22 2.56 2.92 10.49
N GLY A 23 3.81 2.59 10.80
CA GLY A 23 4.10 1.75 11.98
C GLY A 23 3.66 0.29 11.91
N CYS A 24 3.36 -0.25 10.71
CA CYS A 24 2.91 -1.63 10.57
C CYS A 24 3.91 -2.61 11.22
N SER A 25 3.42 -3.53 12.06
CA SER A 25 4.30 -4.37 12.89
C SER A 25 5.21 -5.30 12.09
N PHE A 26 4.81 -5.65 10.87
CA PHE A 26 5.51 -6.54 9.95
C PHE A 26 6.41 -5.82 8.93
N CYS A 27 6.34 -4.49 8.87
CA CYS A 27 7.06 -3.70 7.86
C CYS A 27 8.40 -3.20 8.41
N ALA A 28 9.47 -3.35 7.64
CA ALA A 28 10.81 -2.85 8.01
C ALA A 28 11.11 -1.44 7.50
N ILE A 29 10.19 -0.78 6.77
CA ILE A 29 10.42 0.55 6.19
C ILE A 29 10.81 1.58 7.25
N THR A 30 10.16 1.57 8.42
CA THR A 30 10.48 2.50 9.51
C THR A 30 11.89 2.31 10.07
N ARG A 31 12.47 1.11 9.92
CA ARG A 31 13.84 0.80 10.33
C ARG A 31 14.85 1.22 9.27
N HIS A 32 14.54 1.05 7.99
CA HIS A 32 15.48 1.35 6.90
C HIS A 32 15.42 2.79 6.39
N GLN A 33 14.24 3.42 6.41
CA GLN A 33 14.02 4.78 5.90
C GLN A 33 13.59 5.78 6.98
N GLY A 34 13.33 5.31 8.21
CA GLY A 34 12.79 6.13 9.29
C GLY A 34 11.26 6.24 9.27
N ALA A 35 10.71 6.62 10.43
CA ALA A 35 9.27 6.89 10.59
C ALA A 35 8.86 8.27 10.06
N SER A 36 9.81 9.20 9.97
CA SER A 36 9.58 10.55 9.44
C SER A 36 9.42 10.51 7.93
N VAL A 37 8.31 11.05 7.44
CA VAL A 37 8.05 11.18 6.01
C VAL A 37 8.90 12.31 5.44
N GLN A 38 9.63 12.01 4.37
CA GLN A 38 10.42 12.98 3.63
C GLN A 38 9.92 13.02 2.19
N SER A 39 9.40 14.17 1.78
CA SER A 39 8.93 14.41 0.42
C SER A 39 10.00 15.15 -0.37
N ARG A 40 10.20 14.75 -1.62
CA ARG A 40 11.02 15.55 -2.54
C ARG A 40 10.28 16.81 -2.95
N SER A 41 11.03 17.87 -3.25
CA SER A 41 10.44 19.08 -3.82
C SER A 41 9.81 18.76 -5.18
N ARG A 42 8.68 19.42 -5.49
CA ARG A 42 8.02 19.29 -6.80
C ARG A 42 8.99 19.59 -7.94
N ALA A 43 9.76 20.68 -7.83
CA ALA A 43 10.77 21.05 -8.83
C ALA A 43 11.80 19.94 -9.09
N SER A 44 12.27 19.25 -8.05
CA SER A 44 13.20 18.13 -8.22
C SER A 44 12.55 16.95 -8.94
N ILE A 45 11.30 16.64 -8.63
CA ILE A 45 10.57 15.52 -9.25
C ILE A 45 10.29 15.85 -10.73
N VAL A 46 9.76 17.05 -11.00
CA VAL A 46 9.47 17.52 -12.36
C VAL A 46 10.72 17.49 -13.24
N ALA A 47 11.85 18.03 -12.75
CA ALA A 47 13.11 18.03 -13.49
C ALA A 47 13.64 16.61 -13.79
N GLU A 48 13.38 15.62 -12.92
CA GLU A 48 13.72 14.22 -13.21
C GLU A 48 12.78 13.61 -14.25
N CYS A 49 11.47 13.88 -14.14
CA CYS A 49 10.49 13.45 -15.14
C CYS A 49 10.76 14.06 -16.52
N GLU A 50 11.21 15.31 -16.61
CA GLU A 50 11.63 15.95 -17.86
C GLU A 50 12.84 15.25 -18.48
N LYS A 51 13.84 14.89 -17.66
CA LYS A 51 15.00 14.11 -18.12
C LYS A 51 14.60 12.74 -18.65
N ILE A 52 13.69 12.05 -17.95
CA ILE A 52 13.14 10.77 -18.41
C ILE A 52 12.38 10.96 -19.73
N ALA A 53 11.57 12.02 -19.82
CA ALA A 53 10.78 12.31 -21.02
C ALA A 53 11.65 12.63 -22.25
N GLY A 54 12.85 13.18 -22.05
CA GLY A 54 13.82 13.46 -23.09
C GLY A 54 14.63 12.25 -23.57
N GLN A 55 14.44 11.05 -23.00
CA GLN A 55 15.15 9.84 -23.44
C GLN A 55 14.55 9.28 -24.74
N ASN A 56 15.42 8.81 -25.64
CA ASN A 56 15.00 8.31 -26.97
C ASN A 56 14.06 7.09 -26.91
N ASP A 57 14.14 6.30 -25.85
CA ASP A 57 13.33 5.10 -25.63
C ASP A 57 12.10 5.35 -24.75
N PHE A 58 11.85 6.60 -24.33
CA PHE A 58 10.69 6.95 -23.54
C PHE A 58 9.40 6.85 -24.35
N ARG A 59 8.46 6.03 -23.86
CA ARG A 59 7.18 5.74 -24.54
C ARG A 59 6.01 6.59 -24.04
N GLY A 60 6.29 7.70 -23.38
CA GLY A 60 5.27 8.61 -22.87
C GLY A 60 4.60 8.18 -21.56
N THR A 61 5.18 7.24 -20.81
CA THR A 61 4.61 6.76 -19.54
C THR A 61 5.62 6.86 -18.41
N ILE A 62 5.32 7.72 -17.43
CA ILE A 62 5.93 7.66 -16.10
C ILE A 62 5.21 6.54 -15.34
N SER A 63 5.93 5.43 -15.09
CA SER A 63 5.33 4.17 -14.63
C SER A 63 4.92 4.19 -13.16
N ASP A 64 5.53 5.06 -12.37
CA ASP A 64 5.19 5.28 -10.97
C ASP A 64 5.70 6.64 -10.48
N LEU A 65 4.85 7.42 -9.82
CA LEU A 65 5.26 8.45 -8.87
C LEU A 65 5.04 7.91 -7.45
N GLY A 66 6.12 7.42 -6.85
CA GLY A 66 5.99 6.44 -5.77
C GLY A 66 6.96 6.56 -4.62
N GLY A 67 7.09 5.45 -3.89
CA GLY A 67 7.85 5.34 -2.65
C GLY A 67 7.27 4.24 -1.77
N PRO A 68 7.58 4.20 -0.47
CA PRO A 68 6.96 3.26 0.46
C PRO A 68 5.43 3.31 0.45
N THR A 69 4.88 4.53 0.34
CA THR A 69 3.45 4.80 0.25
C THR A 69 3.28 6.15 -0.45
N ALA A 70 2.74 6.15 -1.67
CA ALA A 70 2.73 7.35 -2.52
C ALA A 70 1.89 8.49 -1.91
N ASN A 71 0.73 8.18 -1.32
CA ASN A 71 -0.14 9.17 -0.68
C ASN A 71 0.31 9.64 0.72
N LEU A 72 1.58 9.42 1.06
CA LEU A 72 2.27 10.18 2.12
C LEU A 72 3.02 11.40 1.56
N TYR A 73 3.08 11.58 0.24
CA TYR A 73 3.67 12.78 -0.34
C TYR A 73 3.06 14.06 0.25
N ALA A 74 3.93 15.04 0.54
CA ALA A 74 3.60 16.32 1.17
C ALA A 74 2.89 16.20 2.54
N THR A 75 2.99 15.04 3.21
CA THR A 75 2.50 14.89 4.58
C THR A 75 3.51 15.41 5.59
N SER A 76 3.03 16.14 6.59
CA SER A 76 3.86 16.71 7.67
C SER A 76 3.23 16.50 9.04
N CYS A 77 4.03 16.65 10.09
CA CYS A 77 3.52 16.75 11.46
C CYS A 77 3.25 18.21 11.79
N GLY A 78 2.07 18.50 12.34
CA GLY A 78 1.74 19.82 12.87
C GLY A 78 2.39 20.13 14.22
N LEU A 79 3.12 19.18 14.81
CA LEU A 79 3.95 19.38 15.99
C LEU A 79 5.41 19.54 15.55
N ASP A 80 6.07 20.57 16.07
CA ASP A 80 7.49 20.86 15.87
C ASP A 80 8.21 21.07 17.22
N ALA A 81 9.47 21.50 17.18
CA ALA A 81 10.26 21.78 18.37
C ALA A 81 9.63 22.86 19.26
N SER A 82 8.95 23.84 18.68
CA SER A 82 8.23 24.89 19.43
C SER A 82 7.04 24.34 20.21
N THR A 83 6.46 23.22 19.75
CA THR A 83 5.39 22.49 20.45
C THR A 83 5.90 21.42 21.42
N GLY A 84 7.21 21.38 21.71
CA GLY A 84 7.83 20.37 22.59
C GLY A 84 8.13 19.02 21.93
N GLY A 85 8.00 18.94 20.59
CA GLY A 85 8.34 17.76 19.79
C GLY A 85 7.29 16.64 19.83
N CYS A 86 7.24 15.83 18.76
CA CYS A 86 6.35 14.67 18.69
C CYS A 86 6.96 13.47 19.41
N ARG A 87 6.28 12.95 20.43
CA ARG A 87 6.67 11.69 21.13
C ARG A 87 6.01 10.43 20.55
N ARG A 88 5.15 10.58 19.54
CA ARG A 88 4.35 9.49 18.98
C ARG A 88 5.16 8.77 17.90
N HIS A 89 5.23 7.44 17.99
CA HIS A 89 5.93 6.62 17.00
C HIS A 89 5.11 6.31 15.74
N ASP A 90 3.78 6.18 15.86
CA ASP A 90 2.90 5.77 14.75
C ASP A 90 1.82 6.81 14.49
N CYS A 91 1.76 7.39 13.29
CA CYS A 91 0.77 8.41 12.95
C CYS A 91 -0.54 7.83 12.41
N LEU A 92 -0.54 6.58 11.93
CA LEU A 92 -1.68 5.96 11.23
C LEU A 92 -2.31 4.79 12.02
N TYR A 93 -2.01 4.67 13.31
CA TYR A 93 -2.57 3.62 14.17
C TYR A 93 -2.65 4.10 15.63
N PRO A 94 -3.67 3.72 16.42
CA PRO A 94 -4.86 2.93 16.06
C PRO A 94 -5.95 3.74 15.34
N LYS A 95 -5.71 5.04 15.17
CA LYS A 95 -6.44 5.96 14.31
C LYS A 95 -5.42 6.95 13.77
N VAL A 96 -5.69 7.52 12.61
CA VAL A 96 -4.85 8.61 12.07
C VAL A 96 -4.78 9.77 13.07
N CYS A 97 -3.56 10.20 13.37
CA CYS A 97 -3.24 11.25 14.31
C CYS A 97 -3.86 12.59 13.89
N LYS A 98 -4.44 13.31 14.86
CA LYS A 98 -5.02 14.65 14.64
C LYS A 98 -4.01 15.70 14.18
N ASN A 99 -2.73 15.49 14.50
CA ASN A 99 -1.65 16.40 14.11
C ASN A 99 -1.01 16.01 12.77
N LEU A 100 -1.43 14.91 12.15
CA LEU A 100 -0.94 14.54 10.82
C LEU A 100 -1.62 15.43 9.79
N ARG A 101 -0.84 16.24 9.09
CA ARG A 101 -1.32 17.14 8.05
C ARG A 101 -1.01 16.53 6.70
N THR A 102 -2.03 16.01 6.02
CA THR A 102 -1.95 15.60 4.62
C THR A 102 -2.19 16.82 3.73
N ASN A 103 -1.37 17.00 2.68
CA ASN A 103 -1.56 18.07 1.72
C ASN A 103 -2.00 17.50 0.37
N GLU A 104 -3.32 17.42 0.18
CA GLU A 104 -3.94 16.89 -1.03
C GLU A 104 -3.61 17.74 -2.26
N ASP A 105 -3.63 19.07 -2.12
CA ASP A 105 -3.41 20.01 -3.21
C ASP A 105 -1.98 19.91 -3.77
N GLU A 106 -0.98 19.74 -2.91
CA GLU A 106 0.41 19.56 -3.34
C GLU A 106 0.60 18.30 -4.18
N PHE A 107 -0.08 17.20 -3.86
CA PHE A 107 0.02 15.97 -4.64
C PHE A 107 -0.74 16.08 -5.98
N LEU A 108 -1.94 16.67 -5.97
CA LEU A 108 -2.68 16.95 -7.20
C LEU A 108 -1.89 17.87 -8.14
N GLU A 109 -1.26 18.92 -7.60
CA GLU A 109 -0.45 19.84 -8.39
C GLU A 109 0.80 19.16 -8.96
N LEU A 110 1.44 18.28 -8.20
CA LEU A 110 2.54 17.45 -8.72
C LEU A 110 2.08 16.58 -9.91
N LEU A 111 0.95 15.87 -9.77
CA LEU A 111 0.40 15.03 -10.83
C LEU A 111 0.09 15.85 -12.09
N ARG A 112 -0.50 17.03 -11.91
CA ARG A 112 -0.79 17.98 -12.99
C ARG A 112 0.49 18.45 -13.71
N GLN A 113 1.50 18.87 -12.95
CA GLN A 113 2.77 19.35 -13.51
C GLN A 113 3.49 18.25 -14.29
N VAL A 114 3.65 17.06 -13.72
CA VAL A 114 4.30 15.94 -14.39
C VAL A 114 3.49 15.50 -15.63
N GLY A 115 2.16 15.49 -15.54
CA GLY A 115 1.29 15.18 -16.67
C GLY A 115 1.31 16.22 -17.80
N SER A 116 1.84 17.43 -17.55
CA SER A 116 1.96 18.51 -18.54
C SER A 116 3.32 18.55 -19.23
N ILE A 117 4.27 17.70 -18.84
CA ILE A 117 5.61 17.62 -19.45
C ILE A 117 5.48 17.13 -20.90
N ASN A 118 6.15 17.80 -21.84
CA ASN A 118 6.13 17.39 -23.24
C ASN A 118 6.61 15.94 -23.41
N GLY A 119 5.88 15.16 -24.20
CA GLY A 119 6.13 13.73 -24.41
C GLY A 119 5.49 12.81 -23.36
N VAL A 120 5.11 13.30 -22.18
CA VAL A 120 4.38 12.51 -21.18
C VAL A 120 2.90 12.40 -21.58
N ARG A 121 2.41 11.16 -21.69
CA ARG A 121 1.02 10.81 -22.02
C ARG A 121 0.28 10.25 -20.80
N HIS A 122 0.99 9.51 -19.96
CA HIS A 122 0.46 8.88 -18.76
C HIS A 122 1.42 9.04 -17.59
N VAL A 123 0.83 9.28 -16.42
CA VAL A 123 1.52 9.28 -15.14
C VAL A 123 0.78 8.30 -14.26
N PHE A 124 1.43 7.25 -13.79
CA PHE A 124 0.78 6.24 -12.97
C PHE A 124 1.25 6.29 -11.52
N ILE A 125 0.38 5.81 -10.63
CA ILE A 125 0.72 5.49 -9.25
C ILE A 125 0.56 3.97 -9.09
N SER A 126 1.69 3.29 -9.17
CA SER A 126 1.83 1.84 -9.07
C SER A 126 2.27 1.39 -7.67
N SER A 127 2.81 2.32 -6.88
CA SER A 127 3.17 2.18 -5.47
C SER A 127 1.95 1.98 -4.55
N GLY A 128 2.19 1.46 -3.35
CA GLY A 128 1.15 1.22 -2.35
C GLY A 128 0.49 2.52 -1.87
N LEU A 129 -0.82 2.45 -1.60
CA LEU A 129 -1.61 3.56 -1.08
C LEU A 129 -2.27 3.15 0.24
N ARG A 130 -2.25 4.06 1.22
CA ARG A 130 -2.92 3.86 2.52
C ARG A 130 -4.40 4.20 2.42
N MET A 131 -5.26 3.26 2.79
CA MET A 131 -6.71 3.33 2.60
C MET A 131 -7.35 4.48 3.40
N GLU A 132 -6.95 4.61 4.66
CA GLU A 132 -7.46 5.62 5.58
C GLU A 132 -7.04 7.05 5.18
N LEU A 133 -5.93 7.19 4.45
CA LEU A 133 -5.52 8.47 3.87
C LEU A 133 -6.28 8.78 2.58
N LEU A 134 -6.51 7.80 1.71
CA LEU A 134 -7.33 7.98 0.50
C LEU A 134 -8.74 8.48 0.83
N ARG A 135 -9.31 8.03 1.95
CA ARG A 135 -10.62 8.51 2.42
C ARG A 135 -10.62 9.96 2.91
N ARG A 136 -9.47 10.48 3.33
CA ARG A 136 -9.28 11.87 3.76
C ARG A 136 -8.92 12.79 2.59
N THR A 137 -8.56 12.22 1.45
CA THR A 137 -8.19 12.93 0.23
C THR A 137 -9.06 12.46 -0.95
N PRO A 138 -10.37 12.76 -0.94
CA PRO A 138 -11.31 12.28 -1.95
C PRO A 138 -11.08 12.89 -3.35
N ARG A 139 -10.51 14.11 -3.46
CA ARG A 139 -10.19 14.73 -4.76
C ARG A 139 -9.01 14.01 -5.42
N LEU A 140 -7.98 13.71 -4.65
CA LEU A 140 -6.84 12.91 -5.07
C LEU A 140 -7.29 11.49 -5.44
N LEU A 141 -8.14 10.85 -4.62
CA LEU A 141 -8.68 9.52 -4.97
C LEU A 141 -9.44 9.56 -6.31
N ARG A 142 -10.25 10.60 -6.55
CA ARG A 142 -10.94 10.79 -7.83
C ARG A 142 -9.96 10.93 -9.00
N ASP A 143 -8.96 11.78 -8.88
CA ASP A 143 -7.98 12.01 -9.95
C ASP A 143 -7.13 10.75 -10.22
N ILE A 144 -6.78 10.01 -9.16
CA ILE A 144 -6.11 8.71 -9.27
C ILE A 144 -6.96 7.71 -10.07
N LEU A 145 -8.23 7.55 -9.71
CA LEU A 145 -9.13 6.63 -10.39
C LEU A 145 -9.41 7.02 -11.84
N ASP A 146 -9.42 8.31 -12.14
CA ASP A 146 -9.71 8.81 -13.49
C ASP A 146 -8.50 8.67 -14.45
N LYS A 147 -7.29 9.03 -13.96
CA LYS A 147 -6.12 9.25 -14.84
C LYS A 147 -4.85 8.50 -14.43
N HIS A 148 -4.65 8.27 -13.14
CA HIS A 148 -3.34 7.80 -12.62
C HIS A 148 -3.31 6.33 -12.19
N CYS A 149 -4.36 5.58 -12.49
CA CYS A 149 -4.48 4.16 -12.16
C CYS A 149 -4.39 3.29 -13.42
N PRO A 150 -3.34 2.47 -13.61
CA PRO A 150 -3.23 1.56 -14.75
C PRO A 150 -4.12 0.33 -14.55
N GLY A 151 -5.43 0.52 -14.74
CA GLY A 151 -6.45 -0.52 -14.71
C GLY A 151 -6.96 -0.90 -13.32
N VAL A 152 -6.09 -1.24 -12.37
CA VAL A 152 -6.50 -1.63 -11.00
C VAL A 152 -5.78 -0.83 -9.92
N LEU A 153 -6.54 -0.29 -8.98
CA LEU A 153 -6.01 0.45 -7.83
C LEU A 153 -5.48 -0.55 -6.81
N LYS A 154 -4.17 -0.54 -6.58
CA LYS A 154 -3.54 -1.41 -5.59
C LYS A 154 -3.77 -0.84 -4.20
N ILE A 155 -4.34 -1.66 -3.33
CA ILE A 155 -4.56 -1.31 -1.92
C ILE A 155 -3.97 -2.38 -1.01
N ALA A 156 -3.61 -1.99 0.20
CA ALA A 156 -3.08 -2.89 1.20
C ALA A 156 -4.02 -2.87 2.42
N PRO A 157 -5.00 -3.80 2.46
CA PRO A 157 -5.75 -4.12 3.68
C PRO A 157 -5.06 -5.18 4.53
N GLU A 158 -4.22 -6.04 3.93
CA GLU A 158 -3.40 -7.10 4.53
C GLU A 158 -4.21 -8.22 5.20
N HIS A 159 -5.27 -7.90 5.95
CA HIS A 159 -6.19 -8.84 6.57
C HIS A 159 -7.59 -8.21 6.74
N THR A 160 -8.58 -9.00 7.19
CA THR A 160 -9.94 -8.52 7.55
C THR A 160 -10.39 -8.92 8.96
N SER A 161 -9.48 -9.51 9.76
CA SER A 161 -9.77 -9.89 11.15
C SER A 161 -9.28 -8.75 12.01
N ASP A 162 -10.18 -8.09 12.74
CA ASP A 162 -9.83 -6.91 13.53
C ASP A 162 -8.79 -7.24 14.62
N ASN A 163 -8.78 -8.47 15.14
CA ASN A 163 -7.74 -8.93 16.07
C ASN A 163 -6.38 -9.03 15.38
N VAL A 164 -6.32 -9.64 14.19
CA VAL A 164 -5.07 -9.74 13.42
C VAL A 164 -4.60 -8.35 12.96
N LEU A 165 -5.51 -7.50 12.50
CA LEU A 165 -5.22 -6.12 12.09
C LEU A 165 -4.67 -5.28 13.25
N ARG A 166 -5.20 -5.46 14.46
CA ARG A 166 -4.65 -4.85 15.69
C ARG A 166 -3.19 -5.26 15.90
N LEU A 167 -2.87 -6.55 15.82
CA LEU A 167 -1.49 -7.07 15.95
C LEU A 167 -0.58 -6.59 14.80
N MET A 168 -1.15 -6.43 13.60
CA MET A 168 -0.50 -5.84 12.43
C MET A 168 -0.24 -4.32 12.56
N ARG A 169 -0.85 -3.65 13.55
CA ARG A 169 -0.91 -2.18 13.67
C ARG A 169 -1.54 -1.53 12.43
N LYS A 170 -2.63 -2.13 11.97
CA LYS A 170 -3.46 -1.67 10.87
C LYS A 170 -4.83 -1.27 11.37
N GLU A 171 -5.50 -0.43 10.59
CA GLU A 171 -6.89 -0.03 10.86
C GLU A 171 -7.84 -1.22 10.70
N LYS A 172 -9.05 -1.10 11.26
CA LYS A 172 -10.08 -2.16 11.23
C LYS A 172 -10.55 -2.45 9.82
N HIS A 173 -11.14 -3.63 9.63
CA HIS A 173 -11.68 -4.06 8.34
C HIS A 173 -12.74 -3.10 7.76
N GLU A 174 -13.43 -2.34 8.61
CA GLU A 174 -14.38 -1.31 8.20
C GLU A 174 -13.78 -0.25 7.26
N GLU A 175 -12.50 0.11 7.42
CA GLU A 175 -11.83 1.07 6.53
C GLU A 175 -11.82 0.60 5.07
N LEU A 176 -11.62 -0.70 4.85
CA LEU A 176 -11.68 -1.29 3.52
C LEU A 176 -13.10 -1.14 2.93
N ARG A 177 -14.14 -1.46 3.71
CA ARG A 177 -15.53 -1.34 3.26
C ARG A 177 -15.89 0.09 2.88
N GLN A 178 -15.51 1.05 3.72
CA GLN A 178 -15.79 2.47 3.50
C GLN A 178 -15.02 3.01 2.29
N LEU A 179 -13.77 2.57 2.08
CA LEU A 179 -13.02 2.90 0.86
C LEU A 179 -13.69 2.35 -0.40
N LEU A 180 -14.15 1.09 -0.39
CA LEU A 180 -14.83 0.49 -1.55
C LEU A 180 -16.10 1.24 -1.92
N THR A 181 -16.92 1.61 -0.93
CA THR A 181 -18.12 2.43 -1.16
C THR A 181 -17.75 3.75 -1.85
N LEU A 182 -16.71 4.44 -1.36
CA LEU A 182 -16.26 5.70 -1.94
C LEU A 182 -15.73 5.51 -3.38
N CYS A 183 -14.89 4.51 -3.62
CA CYS A 183 -14.38 4.20 -4.96
C CYS A 183 -15.49 3.86 -5.94
N HIS A 184 -16.51 3.09 -5.53
CA HIS A 184 -17.65 2.77 -6.39
C HIS A 184 -18.53 3.99 -6.67
N ALA A 185 -18.72 4.89 -5.71
CA ALA A 185 -19.42 6.15 -5.93
C ALA A 185 -18.70 7.02 -6.97
N ILE A 186 -17.41 7.25 -6.76
CA ILE A 186 -16.55 7.99 -7.71
C ILE A 186 -16.56 7.32 -9.10
N GLY A 187 -16.44 6.00 -9.15
CA GLY A 187 -16.45 5.26 -10.41
C GLY A 187 -17.76 5.41 -11.19
N ARG A 188 -18.91 5.42 -10.51
CA ARG A 188 -20.21 5.69 -11.16
C ARG A 188 -20.26 7.10 -11.74
N GLU A 189 -19.78 8.10 -11.00
CA GLU A 189 -19.73 9.49 -11.46
C GLU A 189 -18.79 9.71 -12.65
N LEU A 190 -17.69 8.95 -12.71
CA LEU A 190 -16.74 8.99 -13.83
C LEU A 190 -17.18 8.13 -15.02
N GLY A 191 -18.27 7.36 -14.91
CA GLY A 191 -18.66 6.37 -15.92
C GLY A 191 -17.65 5.22 -16.08
N LYS A 192 -16.76 5.01 -15.10
CA LYS A 192 -15.66 4.04 -15.13
C LYS A 192 -15.70 3.18 -13.86
N PRO A 193 -15.90 1.85 -13.94
CA PRO A 193 -15.94 1.01 -12.74
C PRO A 193 -14.59 1.02 -12.03
N ALA A 194 -14.56 1.41 -10.76
CA ALA A 194 -13.37 1.35 -9.93
C ALA A 194 -13.01 -0.11 -9.64
N ARG A 195 -11.85 -0.56 -10.12
CA ARG A 195 -11.33 -1.91 -9.87
C ARG A 195 -10.19 -1.81 -8.88
N LEU A 196 -10.26 -2.58 -7.80
CA LEU A 196 -9.25 -2.60 -6.76
C LEU A 196 -8.60 -3.99 -6.68
N SER A 197 -7.31 -4.02 -6.37
CA SER A 197 -6.58 -5.25 -6.12
C SER A 197 -5.96 -5.20 -4.72
N PRO A 198 -6.43 -6.03 -3.77
CA PRO A 198 -5.88 -6.05 -2.43
C PRO A 198 -4.59 -6.88 -2.37
N TYR A 199 -3.62 -6.39 -1.60
CA TYR A 199 -2.48 -7.16 -1.13
C TYR A 199 -2.79 -7.75 0.25
N LEU A 200 -2.75 -9.08 0.35
CA LEU A 200 -3.10 -9.83 1.56
C LEU A 200 -1.88 -10.52 2.16
N LEU A 201 -1.86 -10.64 3.50
CA LEU A 201 -0.80 -11.26 4.27
C LEU A 201 -1.38 -12.41 5.11
N SER A 202 -0.98 -13.64 4.80
CA SER A 202 -1.34 -14.86 5.56
C SER A 202 -0.31 -15.14 6.67
N ALA A 203 -0.63 -16.02 7.61
CA ALA A 203 0.30 -16.57 8.61
C ALA A 203 1.03 -15.53 9.48
N HIS A 204 0.46 -14.33 9.63
CA HIS A 204 0.94 -13.32 10.57
C HIS A 204 0.80 -13.83 12.02
N PRO A 205 1.71 -13.48 12.95
CA PRO A 205 1.59 -13.86 14.36
C PRO A 205 0.28 -13.35 14.98
N GLY A 206 -0.55 -14.29 15.43
CA GLY A 206 -1.91 -14.08 15.91
C GLY A 206 -3.00 -14.47 14.91
N ALA A 207 -2.65 -14.78 13.66
CA ALA A 207 -3.59 -15.28 12.66
C ALA A 207 -3.76 -16.79 12.74
N THR A 208 -5.02 -17.24 12.73
CA THR A 208 -5.41 -18.66 12.75
C THR A 208 -5.95 -19.12 11.39
N ALA A 209 -6.24 -20.42 11.24
CA ALA A 209 -6.94 -20.93 10.05
C ALA A 209 -8.36 -20.34 9.91
N ALA A 210 -9.04 -20.08 11.02
CA ALA A 210 -10.36 -19.43 11.00
C ALA A 210 -10.28 -17.99 10.48
N ASP A 211 -9.22 -17.25 10.84
CA ASP A 211 -8.95 -15.92 10.31
C ASP A 211 -8.70 -15.95 8.79
N ALA A 212 -7.97 -16.96 8.29
CA ALA A 212 -7.74 -17.14 6.86
C ALA A 212 -9.03 -17.45 6.10
N SER A 213 -9.90 -18.32 6.62
CA SER A 213 -11.23 -18.58 6.04
C SER A 213 -12.07 -17.30 6.01
N LYS A 214 -12.12 -16.56 7.13
CA LYS A 214 -12.83 -15.28 7.22
C LYS A 214 -12.31 -14.27 6.19
N LEU A 215 -10.99 -14.17 6.03
CA LEU A 215 -10.35 -13.31 5.05
C LEU A 215 -10.82 -13.64 3.63
N ALA A 216 -10.80 -14.92 3.23
CA ALA A 216 -11.25 -15.32 1.90
C ALA A 216 -12.74 -15.02 1.68
N ASP A 217 -13.59 -15.30 2.66
CA ASP A 217 -15.03 -15.03 2.58
C ASP A 217 -15.35 -13.53 2.51
N ASP A 218 -14.62 -12.69 3.27
CA ASP A 218 -14.75 -11.24 3.19
C ASP A 218 -14.36 -10.72 1.80
N MET A 219 -13.26 -11.21 1.21
CA MET A 219 -12.87 -10.80 -0.15
C MET A 219 -13.94 -11.16 -1.19
N LYS A 220 -14.55 -12.36 -1.09
CA LYS A 220 -15.67 -12.77 -1.95
C LYS A 220 -16.87 -11.85 -1.78
N ARG A 221 -17.30 -11.60 -0.54
CA ARG A 221 -18.45 -10.72 -0.23
C ARG A 221 -18.24 -9.29 -0.74
N LEU A 222 -17.01 -8.80 -0.70
CA LEU A 222 -16.64 -7.48 -1.21
C LEU A 222 -16.43 -7.44 -2.72
N GLY A 223 -16.53 -8.57 -3.43
CA GLY A 223 -16.31 -8.65 -4.86
C GLY A 223 -14.87 -8.34 -5.29
N LEU A 224 -13.89 -8.51 -4.39
CA LEU A 224 -12.50 -8.19 -4.65
C LEU A 224 -11.77 -9.38 -5.28
N THR A 225 -11.12 -9.12 -6.42
CA THR A 225 -10.23 -10.10 -7.05
C THR A 225 -8.83 -10.00 -6.46
N VAL A 226 -8.43 -11.02 -5.71
CA VAL A 226 -7.08 -11.11 -5.14
C VAL A 226 -6.12 -11.66 -6.21
N ALA A 227 -5.18 -10.84 -6.66
CA ALA A 227 -4.22 -11.27 -7.68
C ALA A 227 -3.08 -12.11 -7.09
N ALA A 228 -2.64 -11.76 -5.89
CA ALA A 228 -1.62 -12.47 -5.14
C ALA A 228 -1.77 -12.15 -3.64
N PHE A 229 -1.33 -13.08 -2.81
CA PHE A 229 -1.15 -12.88 -1.38
C PHE A 229 0.23 -13.43 -0.99
N GLN A 230 0.73 -12.98 0.15
CA GLN A 230 2.03 -13.37 0.67
C GLN A 230 1.87 -14.00 2.04
N ASP A 231 2.72 -14.98 2.37
CA ASP A 231 2.81 -15.50 3.72
C ASP A 231 3.77 -14.61 4.52
N PHE A 232 3.46 -14.37 5.79
CA PHE A 232 4.32 -13.60 6.67
C PHE A 232 5.72 -14.21 6.75
N THR A 233 6.71 -13.44 6.36
CA THR A 233 8.13 -13.81 6.50
C THR A 233 8.71 -13.05 7.70
N PRO A 234 9.25 -13.75 8.72
CA PRO A 234 9.91 -13.09 9.84
C PRO A 234 11.06 -12.21 9.34
N THR A 235 10.82 -10.90 9.35
CA THR A 235 11.77 -9.88 8.91
C THR A 235 12.51 -9.32 10.12
N PRO A 236 13.85 -9.36 10.18
CA PRO A 236 14.62 -8.88 11.32
C PRO A 236 14.27 -7.43 11.70
N GLY A 237 14.27 -7.15 13.01
CA GLY A 237 14.01 -5.80 13.55
C GLY A 237 12.53 -5.35 13.53
N THR A 238 11.62 -6.19 13.03
CA THR A 238 10.17 -5.92 13.05
C THR A 238 9.51 -6.46 14.32
N ILE A 239 8.43 -5.80 14.73
CA ILE A 239 7.65 -6.19 15.91
C ILE A 239 6.98 -7.55 15.68
N ALA A 240 6.47 -7.80 14.48
CA ALA A 240 5.87 -9.07 14.13
C ALA A 240 6.87 -10.21 14.26
N THR A 241 8.15 -10.01 13.93
CA THR A 241 9.17 -11.05 14.17
C THR A 241 9.38 -11.31 15.65
N ALA A 242 9.39 -10.29 16.51
CA ALA A 242 9.47 -10.50 17.95
C ALA A 242 8.24 -11.28 18.48
N MET A 243 7.04 -10.94 18.01
CA MET A 243 5.80 -11.68 18.31
C MET A 243 5.86 -13.13 17.80
N TYR A 244 6.40 -13.34 16.58
CA TYR A 244 6.61 -14.68 16.01
C TYR A 244 7.55 -15.53 16.86
N VAL A 245 8.66 -14.95 17.33
CA VAL A 245 9.67 -15.67 18.12
C VAL A 245 9.18 -15.96 19.54
N THR A 246 8.57 -14.97 20.20
CA THR A 246 8.12 -15.09 21.60
C THR A 246 6.78 -15.82 21.75
N GLY A 247 5.91 -15.74 20.74
CA GLY A 247 4.52 -16.19 20.87
C GLY A 247 3.67 -15.27 21.74
N LEU A 248 4.09 -14.02 21.96
CA LEU A 248 3.40 -13.05 22.81
C LEU A 248 2.93 -11.82 22.01
N ASP A 249 1.78 -11.28 22.37
CA ASP A 249 1.33 -9.96 21.94
C ASP A 249 2.23 -8.89 22.55
N ARG A 250 2.75 -7.97 21.72
CA ARG A 250 3.63 -6.88 22.16
C ARG A 250 2.98 -6.01 23.25
N ASP A 251 1.70 -5.71 23.12
CA ASP A 251 1.04 -4.71 23.97
C ASP A 251 0.48 -5.30 25.26
N SER A 252 -0.05 -6.51 25.21
CA SER A 252 -0.68 -7.16 26.37
C SER A 252 0.22 -8.17 27.09
N GLY A 253 1.31 -8.62 26.45
CA GLY A 253 2.16 -9.70 26.95
C GLY A 253 1.48 -11.07 26.93
N GLN A 254 0.25 -11.18 26.42
CA GLN A 254 -0.50 -12.43 26.43
C GLN A 254 -0.07 -13.36 25.30
N PRO A 255 -0.18 -14.69 25.47
CA PRO A 255 0.08 -15.65 24.41
C PRO A 255 -0.79 -15.41 23.17
N ILE A 256 -0.19 -15.56 21.99
CA ILE A 256 -0.87 -15.50 20.70
C ILE A 256 -0.55 -16.74 19.86
N ALA A 257 -1.46 -17.10 18.97
CA ALA A 257 -1.23 -18.18 18.03
C ALA A 257 -0.11 -17.82 17.05
N VAL A 258 0.87 -18.72 16.84
CA VAL A 258 1.93 -18.51 15.86
C VAL A 258 2.11 -19.77 15.03
N ALA A 259 1.91 -19.65 13.71
CA ALA A 259 2.18 -20.72 12.76
C ALA A 259 3.70 -20.87 12.55
N ARG A 260 4.35 -21.72 13.35
CA ARG A 260 5.81 -21.95 13.28
C ARG A 260 6.14 -23.07 12.31
N GLN A 261 5.30 -24.09 12.26
CA GLN A 261 5.55 -25.26 11.42
C GLN A 261 5.12 -24.97 9.98
N ALA A 262 5.86 -25.54 9.01
CA ALA A 262 5.52 -25.42 7.60
C ALA A 262 4.09 -25.90 7.30
N ALA A 263 3.66 -26.98 7.95
CA ALA A 263 2.31 -27.52 7.81
C ALA A 263 1.21 -26.52 8.24
N GLU A 264 1.40 -25.79 9.34
CA GLU A 264 0.43 -24.79 9.81
C GLU A 264 0.31 -23.61 8.85
N ARG A 265 1.45 -23.10 8.38
CA ARG A 265 1.51 -22.01 7.40
C ARG A 265 0.86 -22.43 6.08
N MET A 266 1.16 -23.65 5.63
CA MET A 266 0.60 -24.22 4.42
C MET A 266 -0.92 -24.42 4.51
N ARG A 267 -1.46 -24.76 5.70
CA ARG A 267 -2.92 -24.85 5.89
C ARG A 267 -3.61 -23.50 5.63
N GLN A 268 -3.13 -22.41 6.24
CA GLN A 268 -3.70 -21.08 6.01
C GLN A 268 -3.59 -20.66 4.54
N ARG A 269 -2.43 -20.90 3.94
CA ARG A 269 -2.19 -20.65 2.52
C ARG A 269 -3.18 -21.41 1.64
N LYS A 270 -3.34 -22.71 1.87
CA LYS A 270 -4.24 -23.56 1.09
C LYS A 270 -5.69 -23.11 1.21
N THR A 271 -6.13 -22.72 2.40
CA THR A 271 -7.46 -22.13 2.60
C THR A 271 -7.66 -20.89 1.71
N LEU A 272 -6.69 -19.99 1.63
CA LEU A 272 -6.76 -18.84 0.74
C LEU A 272 -6.73 -19.24 -0.74
N GLU A 273 -5.90 -20.21 -1.14
CA GLU A 273 -5.80 -20.68 -2.53
C GLU A 273 -7.07 -21.39 -3.02
N GLU A 274 -7.74 -22.15 -2.16
CA GLU A 274 -8.97 -22.87 -2.44
C GLU A 274 -10.18 -21.92 -2.48
N LEU A 275 -10.22 -20.94 -1.58
CA LEU A 275 -11.37 -20.06 -1.45
C LEU A 275 -11.26 -18.82 -2.34
N LEU A 276 -10.07 -18.23 -2.55
CA LEU A 276 -9.96 -17.05 -3.40
C LEU A 276 -10.08 -17.44 -4.87
N PRO A 277 -10.86 -16.69 -5.68
CA PRO A 277 -10.95 -16.94 -7.11
C PRO A 277 -9.57 -16.73 -7.74
N GLN A 278 -8.91 -17.82 -8.13
CA GLN A 278 -7.63 -17.74 -8.82
C GLN A 278 -7.84 -17.14 -10.22
N LYS A 279 -6.98 -16.21 -10.63
CA LYS A 279 -6.83 -15.92 -12.06
C LYS A 279 -6.45 -17.24 -12.74
N ARG A 280 -7.36 -17.80 -13.55
CA ARG A 280 -6.99 -18.86 -14.50
C ARG A 280 -5.72 -18.39 -15.19
N ARG A 281 -4.58 -19.08 -15.00
CA ARG A 281 -3.40 -18.88 -15.84
C ARG A 281 -3.92 -18.99 -17.26
N ALA A 282 -3.86 -17.90 -18.03
CA ALA A 282 -4.04 -18.01 -19.47
C ALA A 282 -3.05 -19.09 -19.90
N SER A 283 -3.59 -20.20 -20.41
CA SER A 283 -2.79 -21.27 -21.00
C SER A 283 -1.83 -20.59 -21.95
N ARG A 284 -0.54 -20.57 -21.63
CA ARG A 284 0.48 -20.26 -22.60
C ARG A 284 0.31 -21.33 -23.66
N GLY A 285 -0.38 -20.99 -24.74
CA GLY A 285 -0.38 -21.78 -25.94
C GLY A 285 1.07 -21.93 -26.36
N GLN A 286 1.58 -23.15 -26.25
CA GLN A 286 2.73 -23.55 -27.05
C GLN A 286 2.26 -23.47 -28.50
N ARG A 287 2.70 -22.43 -29.21
CA ARG A 287 2.99 -22.44 -30.64
C ARG A 287 4.21 -21.57 -30.86
#